data_AF-A0A923PIX5-F1
#
_entry.id   AF-A0A923PIX5-F1
#
_cell.length_a   1.000
_cell.length_b   1.000
_cell.length_c   1.000
_cell.angle_alpha   90.00
_cell.angle_beta   90.00
_cell.angle_gamma   90.00
#
_symmetry.space_group_name_H-M   'P 1'
#
loop_
_entity.id
_entity.type
_entity.pdbx_description
1 polymer ?
#
loop_
_entity_poly.entity_id
_entity_poly.type
_entity_poly.pdbx_seq_one_letter_code
_entity_poly.pdbx_strand_id
1 'polypeptide(L)'
;MKLRIITLSLLLALAGAFYSCAEGSDADRAADEMANETENALANVGAEIRQESNEFATEFQETRRNIDVRMEQIEADMANATEEAKAEMQEEWNELEAYRKDLDDRMNRVGDNMERGWKDFKGDVNQGWREFANESERLLNDIERSLEPDGDR
;
A
#
# COMPACT_ATOMS: atom_id res chain seq x y z
N MET A 1 -44.56 25.15 -33.19
CA MET A 1 -43.17 25.55 -33.56
C MET A 1 -42.38 26.18 -32.40
N LYS A 2 -42.99 26.95 -31.48
CA LYS A 2 -42.28 27.62 -30.37
C LYS A 2 -41.63 26.68 -29.34
N LEU A 3 -42.23 25.54 -29.01
CA LEU A 3 -41.64 24.55 -28.07
C LEU A 3 -40.39 23.84 -28.61
N ARG A 4 -40.27 23.65 -29.94
CA ARG A 4 -39.11 22.98 -30.55
C ARG A 4 -37.88 23.87 -30.62
N ILE A 5 -38.07 25.19 -30.63
CA ILE A 5 -36.99 26.17 -30.63
C ILE A 5 -36.38 26.28 -29.22
N ILE A 6 -37.22 26.25 -28.18
CA ILE A 6 -36.75 26.30 -26.78
C ILE A 6 -35.92 25.06 -26.41
N THR A 7 -36.33 23.86 -26.87
CA THR A 7 -35.54 22.64 -26.62
C THR A 7 -34.21 22.62 -27.39
N LEU A 8 -34.15 23.21 -28.60
CA LEU A 8 -32.89 23.32 -29.33
C LEU A 8 -31.92 24.31 -28.67
N SER A 9 -32.43 25.43 -28.16
CA SER A 9 -31.61 26.42 -27.45
C SER A 9 -31.08 25.91 -26.11
N LEU A 10 -31.83 25.03 -25.43
CA LEU A 10 -31.41 24.42 -24.17
C LEU A 10 -30.33 23.35 -24.39
N LEU A 11 -30.44 22.56 -25.46
CA LEU A 11 -29.41 21.57 -25.86
C LEU A 11 -28.12 22.24 -26.34
N LEU A 12 -28.21 23.36 -27.04
CA LEU A 12 -27.05 24.12 -27.51
C LEU A 12 -26.33 24.85 -26.36
N ALA A 13 -27.06 25.27 -25.33
CA ALA A 13 -26.47 25.86 -24.12
C ALA A 13 -25.73 24.85 -23.24
N LEU A 14 -26.16 23.58 -23.20
CA LEU A 14 -25.39 22.51 -22.53
C LEU A 14 -24.12 22.14 -23.29
N ALA A 15 -24.11 22.25 -24.63
CA ALA A 15 -22.90 21.99 -25.42
C ALA A 15 -21.84 23.10 -25.27
N GLY A 16 -22.27 24.35 -25.04
CA GLY A 16 -21.37 25.49 -24.82
C GLY A 16 -20.63 25.49 -23.48
N ALA A 17 -21.06 24.69 -22.49
CA ALA A 17 -20.38 24.56 -21.21
C ALA A 17 -19.05 23.80 -21.30
N PHE A 18 -18.83 23.04 -22.39
CA PHE A 18 -17.60 22.27 -22.62
C PHE A 18 -16.59 22.96 -23.55
N TYR A 19 -16.97 24.07 -24.21
CA TYR A 19 -16.13 24.76 -25.20
C TYR A 19 -15.16 25.81 -24.59
N SER A 20 -15.14 25.94 -23.26
CA SER A 20 -14.23 26.85 -22.54
C SER A 20 -12.87 26.21 -22.19
N CYS A 21 -12.66 24.94 -22.52
CA CYS A 21 -11.38 24.25 -22.35
C CYS A 21 -10.61 24.26 -23.68
N ALA A 22 -10.07 25.42 -24.05
CA ALA A 22 -9.03 25.50 -25.06
C ALA A 22 -7.72 25.87 -24.36
N GLU A 23 -6.76 24.95 -24.46
CA GLU A 23 -5.32 25.08 -24.20
C GLU A 23 -4.84 24.99 -22.73
N GLY A 24 -4.41 23.78 -22.35
CA GLY A 24 -3.94 23.38 -21.01
C GLY A 24 -5.06 22.77 -20.17
N SER A 25 -5.46 21.53 -20.49
CA SER A 25 -6.79 21.02 -20.11
C SER A 25 -6.97 20.88 -18.59
N ASP A 26 -8.14 21.29 -18.06
CA ASP A 26 -8.54 21.03 -16.67
C ASP A 26 -8.50 19.52 -16.33
N ALA A 27 -8.58 18.65 -17.35
CA ALA A 27 -8.42 17.21 -17.21
C ALA A 27 -6.98 16.80 -16.86
N ASP A 28 -5.96 17.41 -17.46
CA ASP A 28 -4.55 17.16 -17.10
C ASP A 28 -4.27 17.62 -15.66
N ARG A 29 -4.80 18.78 -15.28
CA ARG A 29 -4.66 19.31 -13.92
C ARG A 29 -5.38 18.43 -12.89
N ALA A 30 -6.57 17.93 -13.22
CA ALA A 30 -7.31 17.00 -12.37
C ALA A 30 -6.61 15.63 -12.25
N ALA A 31 -6.00 15.14 -13.32
CA ALA A 31 -5.21 13.92 -13.30
C ALA A 31 -3.96 14.08 -12.42
N ASP A 32 -3.26 15.21 -12.50
CA ASP A 32 -2.10 15.53 -11.66
C ASP A 32 -2.47 15.72 -10.17
N GLU A 33 -3.59 16.40 -9.88
CA GLU A 33 -4.09 16.54 -8.49
C GLU A 33 -4.47 15.18 -7.91
N MET A 34 -5.22 14.35 -8.65
CA MET A 34 -5.57 12.99 -8.19
C MET A 34 -4.36 12.07 -8.04
N ALA A 35 -3.35 12.17 -8.92
CA ALA A 35 -2.12 11.41 -8.78
C ALA A 35 -1.39 11.77 -7.48
N ASN A 36 -1.27 13.07 -7.20
CA ASN A 36 -0.69 13.56 -5.95
C ASN A 36 -1.50 13.13 -4.71
N GLU A 37 -2.84 13.20 -4.77
CA GLU A 37 -3.69 12.72 -3.68
C GLU A 37 -3.53 11.22 -3.43
N THR A 38 -3.45 10.42 -4.50
CA THR A 38 -3.23 8.98 -4.44
C THR A 38 -1.85 8.66 -3.85
N GLU A 39 -0.80 9.35 -4.27
CA GLU A 39 0.55 9.18 -3.70
C GLU A 39 0.58 9.54 -2.21
N ASN A 40 -0.07 10.63 -1.81
CA ASN A 40 -0.18 11.02 -0.40
C ASN A 40 -0.97 10.00 0.43
N ALA A 41 -2.08 9.46 -0.11
CA ALA A 41 -2.86 8.42 0.55
C ALA A 41 -2.04 7.14 0.73
N LEU A 42 -1.32 6.70 -0.31
CA LEU A 42 -0.39 5.56 -0.24
C LEU A 42 0.74 5.80 0.75
N ALA A 43 1.28 7.02 0.82
CA ALA A 43 2.32 7.37 1.77
C ALA A 43 1.82 7.28 3.23
N ASN A 44 0.60 7.74 3.50
CA ASN A 44 -0.02 7.66 4.84
C ASN A 44 -0.28 6.21 5.25
N VAL A 45 -0.92 5.41 4.40
CA VAL A 45 -1.14 3.97 4.66
C VAL A 45 0.20 3.25 4.86
N GLY A 46 1.21 3.61 4.06
CA GLY A 46 2.55 3.06 4.22
C GLY A 46 3.28 3.51 5.48
N ALA A 47 2.90 4.63 6.08
CA ALA A 47 3.41 5.07 7.38
C ALA A 47 2.77 4.27 8.51
N GLU A 48 1.45 4.06 8.46
CA GLU A 48 0.70 3.24 9.43
C GLU A 48 1.21 1.79 9.44
N ILE A 49 1.33 1.15 8.27
CA ILE A 49 1.86 -0.22 8.17
C ILE A 49 3.29 -0.31 8.71
N ARG A 50 4.14 0.69 8.45
CA ARG A 50 5.49 0.73 9.02
C ARG A 50 5.46 0.90 10.53
N GLN A 51 4.55 1.71 11.05
CA GLN A 51 4.41 1.88 12.49
C GLN A 51 4.01 0.57 13.16
N GLU A 52 2.95 -0.09 12.68
CA GLU A 52 2.52 -1.39 13.20
C GLU A 52 3.63 -2.45 13.07
N SER A 53 4.36 -2.46 11.96
CA SER A 53 5.51 -3.35 11.77
C SER A 53 6.64 -3.08 12.77
N ASN A 54 6.88 -1.82 13.13
CA ASN A 54 7.91 -1.46 14.12
C ASN A 54 7.48 -1.84 15.55
N GLU A 55 6.19 -1.65 15.88
CA GLU A 55 5.62 -2.08 17.15
C GLU A 55 5.72 -3.60 17.30
N PHE A 56 5.30 -4.34 16.28
CA PHE A 56 5.46 -5.79 16.23
C PHE A 56 6.93 -6.24 16.35
N ALA A 57 7.85 -5.58 15.65
CA ALA A 57 9.28 -5.86 15.77
C ALA A 57 9.82 -5.61 17.19
N THR A 58 9.26 -4.62 17.90
CA THR A 58 9.65 -4.31 19.28
C THR A 58 9.17 -5.39 20.25
N GLU A 59 7.91 -5.80 20.16
CA GLU A 59 7.35 -6.90 20.97
C GLU A 59 8.11 -8.22 20.74
N PHE A 60 8.50 -8.46 19.49
CA PHE A 60 9.32 -9.59 19.12
C PHE A 60 10.70 -9.56 19.80
N GLN A 61 11.40 -8.42 19.74
CA GLN A 61 12.70 -8.24 20.39
C GLN A 61 12.60 -8.39 21.91
N GLU A 62 11.51 -7.94 22.52
CA GLU A 62 11.25 -8.12 23.95
C GLU A 62 11.08 -9.60 24.30
N THR A 63 10.28 -10.34 23.52
CA THR A 63 10.10 -11.78 23.70
C THR A 63 11.43 -12.53 23.57
N ARG A 64 12.23 -12.20 22.55
CA ARG A 64 13.56 -12.76 22.33
C ARG A 64 14.49 -12.49 23.51
N ARG A 65 14.51 -11.25 24.02
CA ARG A 65 15.31 -10.88 25.20
C ARG A 65 14.89 -11.68 26.44
N ASN A 66 13.59 -11.88 26.65
CA ASN A 66 13.10 -12.66 27.79
C ASN A 66 13.54 -14.13 27.72
N ILE A 67 13.59 -14.72 26.51
CA ILE A 67 14.13 -16.06 26.29
C ILE A 67 15.63 -16.09 26.61
N ASP A 68 16.40 -15.13 26.07
CA ASP A 68 17.85 -15.07 26.31
C ASP A 68 18.16 -14.94 27.82
N VAL A 69 17.43 -14.09 28.55
CA VAL A 69 17.56 -13.96 30.01
C VAL A 69 17.25 -15.27 30.74
N ARG A 70 16.21 -16.00 30.32
CA ARG A 70 15.86 -17.30 30.91
C ARG A 70 16.94 -18.34 30.64
N MET A 71 17.50 -18.38 29.44
CA MET A 71 18.61 -19.27 29.09
C MET A 71 19.86 -18.98 29.93
N GLU A 72 20.21 -17.71 30.12
CA GLU A 72 21.33 -17.29 30.99
C GLU A 72 21.11 -17.70 32.47
N GLN A 73 19.87 -17.60 32.97
CA GLN A 73 19.53 -18.07 34.32
C GLN A 73 19.72 -19.58 34.45
N ILE A 74 19.24 -20.36 33.47
CA ILE A 74 19.40 -21.82 33.46
C ILE A 74 20.89 -22.18 33.43
N GLU A 75 21.70 -21.51 32.61
CA GLU A 75 23.16 -21.70 32.59
C GLU A 75 23.82 -21.43 33.95
N ALA A 76 23.41 -20.37 34.64
CA ALA A 76 23.91 -20.05 35.96
C ALA A 76 23.49 -21.09 37.01
N ASP A 77 22.25 -21.55 36.97
CA ASP A 77 21.71 -22.54 37.90
C ASP A 77 22.36 -23.92 37.71
N MET A 78 22.69 -24.28 36.46
CA MET A 78 23.44 -25.51 36.15
C MET A 78 24.81 -25.58 36.84
N ALA A 79 25.47 -24.45 37.11
CA ALA A 79 26.82 -24.43 37.68
C ALA A 79 26.91 -25.09 39.08
N ASN A 80 25.82 -25.03 39.86
CA ASN A 80 25.76 -25.54 41.23
C ASN A 80 24.87 -26.78 41.40
N ALA A 81 24.30 -27.29 40.30
CA ALA A 81 23.33 -28.38 40.33
C ALA A 81 23.96 -29.78 40.29
N THR A 82 23.18 -30.77 40.69
CA THR A 82 23.54 -32.19 40.53
C THR A 82 23.49 -32.58 39.05
N GLU A 83 24.15 -33.68 38.67
CA GLU A 83 24.17 -34.13 37.27
C GLU A 83 22.77 -34.44 36.72
N GLU A 84 21.87 -34.97 37.54
CA GLU A 84 20.47 -35.22 37.16
C GLU A 84 19.72 -33.90 36.89
N ALA A 85 19.86 -32.92 37.80
CA ALA A 85 19.24 -31.61 37.63
C ALA A 85 19.84 -30.82 36.45
N LYS A 86 21.13 -30.97 36.17
CA LYS A 86 21.76 -30.41 34.96
C LYS A 86 21.19 -30.99 33.68
N ALA A 87 20.89 -32.30 33.66
CA ALA A 87 20.30 -32.93 32.48
C ALA A 87 18.92 -32.34 32.17
N GLU A 88 18.06 -32.20 33.18
CA GLU A 88 16.73 -31.57 33.04
C GLU A 88 16.84 -30.09 32.60
N MET A 89 17.73 -29.33 33.22
CA MET A 89 17.98 -27.93 32.85
C MET A 89 18.55 -27.79 31.44
N GLN A 90 19.41 -28.70 31.00
CA GLN A 90 19.93 -28.71 29.64
C GLN A 90 18.81 -28.99 28.62
N GLU A 91 17.83 -29.83 28.95
CA GLU A 91 16.65 -30.04 28.11
C GLU A 91 15.81 -28.76 28.01
N GLU A 92 15.49 -28.08 29.12
CA GLU A 92 14.78 -26.79 29.10
C GLU A 92 15.53 -25.73 28.28
N TRP A 93 16.85 -25.66 28.44
CA TRP A 93 17.70 -24.74 27.67
C TRP A 93 17.63 -25.03 26.17
N ASN A 94 17.70 -26.30 25.76
CA ASN A 94 17.63 -26.71 24.36
C ASN A 94 16.25 -26.39 23.74
N GLU A 95 15.16 -26.57 24.51
CA GLU A 95 13.81 -26.21 24.07
C GLU A 95 13.69 -24.70 23.86
N LEU A 96 14.25 -23.89 24.77
CA LEU A 96 14.26 -22.43 24.64
C LEU A 96 15.13 -21.97 23.46
N GLU A 97 16.26 -22.60 23.20
CA GLU A 97 17.09 -22.30 22.02
C GLU A 97 16.32 -22.60 20.72
N ALA A 98 15.66 -23.75 20.66
CA ALA A 98 14.84 -24.13 19.51
C ALA A 98 13.68 -23.14 19.31
N TYR A 99 13.01 -22.74 20.39
CA TYR A 99 11.95 -21.76 20.36
C TYR A 99 12.46 -20.38 19.90
N ARG A 100 13.60 -19.91 20.41
CA ARG A 100 14.26 -18.66 19.97
C ARG A 100 14.53 -18.69 18.47
N LYS A 101 15.01 -19.82 17.94
CA LYS A 101 15.29 -19.97 16.52
C LYS A 101 14.01 -19.95 15.66
N ASP A 102 12.98 -20.69 16.05
CA ASP A 102 11.68 -20.65 15.32
C ASP A 102 11.08 -19.24 15.35
N LEU A 103 11.22 -18.55 16.48
CA LEU A 103 10.80 -17.18 16.65
C LEU A 103 11.56 -16.28 15.65
N ASP A 104 12.90 -16.32 15.61
CA ASP A 104 13.73 -15.55 14.66
C ASP A 104 13.34 -15.83 13.19
N ASP A 105 13.11 -17.10 12.84
CA ASP A 105 12.69 -17.49 11.49
C ASP A 105 11.29 -16.98 11.14
N ARG A 106 10.36 -16.95 12.09
CA ARG A 106 9.01 -16.38 11.89
C ARG A 106 9.07 -14.88 11.64
N MET A 107 9.89 -14.14 12.40
CA MET A 107 10.04 -12.70 12.23
C MET A 107 10.57 -12.36 10.85
N ASN A 108 11.61 -13.06 10.40
CA ASN A 108 12.17 -12.87 9.07
C ASN A 108 11.10 -13.11 7.98
N ARG A 109 10.30 -14.19 8.11
CA ARG A 109 9.20 -14.46 7.16
C ARG A 109 8.12 -13.39 7.17
N VAL A 110 7.74 -12.89 8.34
CA VAL A 110 6.72 -11.83 8.46
C VAL A 110 7.23 -10.54 7.83
N GLY A 111 8.46 -10.12 8.14
CA GLY A 111 9.08 -8.93 7.57
C GLY A 111 9.14 -9.00 6.04
N ASP A 112 9.65 -10.11 5.50
CA ASP A 112 9.73 -10.33 4.04
C ASP A 112 8.34 -10.31 3.36
N ASN A 113 7.34 -10.92 4.00
CA ASN A 113 5.97 -10.96 3.47
C ASN A 113 5.30 -9.59 3.50
N MET A 114 5.50 -8.82 4.57
CA MET A 114 4.99 -7.45 4.69
C MET A 114 5.64 -6.54 3.65
N GLU A 115 6.97 -6.60 3.48
CA GLU A 115 7.67 -5.78 2.48
C GLU A 115 7.19 -6.10 1.06
N ARG A 116 7.10 -7.39 0.71
CA ARG A 116 6.59 -7.82 -0.61
C ARG A 116 5.15 -7.39 -0.81
N GLY A 117 4.25 -7.68 0.13
CA GLY A 117 2.84 -7.32 0.03
C GLY A 117 2.62 -5.81 -0.12
N TRP A 118 3.39 -4.99 0.61
CA TRP A 118 3.32 -3.54 0.47
C TRP A 118 3.85 -3.05 -0.88
N LYS A 119 4.90 -3.67 -1.40
CA LYS A 119 5.44 -3.35 -2.72
C LYS A 119 4.43 -3.70 -3.82
N ASP A 120 3.82 -4.88 -3.75
CA ASP A 120 2.85 -5.37 -4.73
C ASP A 120 1.60 -4.49 -4.72
N PHE A 121 1.06 -4.18 -3.53
CA PHE A 121 -0.07 -3.26 -3.39
C PHE A 121 0.17 -1.89 -4.04
N LYS A 122 1.33 -1.27 -3.79
CA LYS A 122 1.69 0.01 -4.45
C LYS A 122 1.81 -0.16 -5.97
N GLY A 123 2.32 -1.30 -6.44
CA GLY A 123 2.42 -1.62 -7.85
C GLY A 123 1.05 -1.66 -8.51
N ASP A 124 0.12 -2.42 -7.93
CA ASP A 124 -1.23 -2.62 -8.43
C ASP A 124 -2.01 -1.30 -8.48
N VAL A 125 -1.94 -0.48 -7.42
CA VAL A 125 -2.61 0.83 -7.39
C VAL A 125 -2.04 1.76 -8.46
N ASN A 126 -0.71 1.84 -8.59
CA ASN A 126 -0.07 2.69 -9.60
C ASN A 126 -0.37 2.23 -11.02
N GLN A 127 -0.44 0.93 -11.27
CA GLN A 127 -0.80 0.38 -12.57
C GLN A 127 -2.25 0.70 -12.90
N GLY A 128 -3.19 0.39 -12.00
CA GLY A 128 -4.61 0.67 -12.20
C GLY A 128 -4.87 2.16 -12.44
N TRP A 129 -4.13 3.04 -11.76
CA TRP A 129 -4.20 4.48 -12.01
C TRP A 129 -3.73 4.87 -13.41
N ARG A 130 -2.59 4.35 -13.87
CA ARG A 130 -2.09 4.61 -15.22
C ARG A 130 -3.05 4.11 -16.29
N GLU A 131 -3.65 2.94 -16.09
CA GLU A 131 -4.64 2.39 -17.00
C GLU A 131 -5.88 3.29 -17.07
N PHE A 132 -6.41 3.71 -15.91
CA PHE A 132 -7.52 4.65 -15.83
C PHE A 132 -7.25 6.00 -16.51
N ALA A 133 -6.07 6.59 -16.27
CA ALA A 133 -5.67 7.85 -16.88
C ALA A 133 -5.61 7.75 -18.42
N ASN A 134 -4.96 6.70 -18.93
CA ASN A 134 -4.86 6.45 -20.37
C ASN A 134 -6.23 6.18 -21.02
N GLU A 135 -7.13 5.45 -20.35
CA GLU A 135 -8.49 5.23 -20.85
C GLU A 135 -9.30 6.53 -20.88
N SER A 136 -9.17 7.35 -19.85
CA SER A 136 -9.83 8.66 -19.77
C SER A 136 -9.35 9.59 -20.88
N GLU A 137 -8.04 9.66 -21.13
CA GLU A 137 -7.46 10.45 -22.22
C GLU A 137 -7.95 9.97 -23.59
N ARG A 138 -8.03 8.65 -23.82
CA ARG A 138 -8.59 8.09 -25.05
C ARG A 138 -10.06 8.46 -25.24
N LEU A 139 -10.87 8.31 -24.21
CA LEU A 139 -12.29 8.67 -24.25
C LEU A 139 -12.48 10.16 -24.56
N LEU A 140 -11.68 11.04 -23.95
CA LEU A 140 -11.73 12.47 -24.21
C LEU A 140 -11.32 12.80 -25.64
N ASN A 141 -10.24 12.21 -26.15
CA ASN A 141 -9.79 12.37 -27.53
C ASN A 141 -10.82 11.86 -28.57
N ASP A 142 -11.48 10.73 -28.29
CA ASP A 142 -12.52 10.19 -29.17
C ASP A 142 -13.76 11.10 -29.20
N ILE A 143 -14.14 11.66 -28.04
CA ILE A 143 -15.22 12.65 -27.94
C ILE A 143 -14.85 13.92 -28.72
N GLU A 144 -13.63 14.45 -28.56
CA GLU A 144 -13.16 15.64 -29.27
C GLU A 144 -13.18 15.45 -30.79
N ARG A 145 -12.64 14.33 -31.27
CA ARG A 145 -12.67 13.97 -32.70
C ARG A 145 -14.10 13.82 -33.25
N SER A 146 -15.05 13.38 -32.42
CA SER A 146 -16.46 13.25 -32.83
C SER A 146 -17.21 14.59 -32.89
N LEU A 147 -16.64 15.65 -32.31
CA LEU A 147 -17.23 16.98 -32.19
C LEU A 147 -16.56 18.02 -33.11
N GLU A 148 -15.44 17.71 -33.76
CA GLU A 148 -14.88 18.52 -34.85
C GLU A 148 -15.87 18.55 -36.04
N PRO A 149 -16.45 19.72 -36.38
CA PRO A 149 -17.35 19.81 -37.52
C PRO A 149 -16.54 19.63 -38.80
N ASP A 150 -16.96 18.69 -39.67
CA ASP A 150 -16.45 18.49 -41.02
C ASP A 150 -16.36 19.83 -41.78
N GLY A 151 -15.20 20.49 -41.68
CA GLY A 151 -14.83 21.63 -42.49
C GLY A 151 -14.29 21.12 -43.82
N ASP A 152 -15.18 20.72 -44.73
CA ASP A 152 -14.96 20.87 -46.17
C ASP A 152 -16.22 20.52 -46.99
N ARG A 153 -16.89 21.56 -47.48
CA ARG A 153 -17.55 21.62 -48.80
C ARG A 153 -17.49 23.03 -49.36
#